data_AF-A0AAW3WA97-F1
#
_entry.id   AF-A0AAW3WA97-F1
#
_cell.length_a   1.000
_cell.length_b   1.000
_cell.length_c   1.000
_cell.angle_alpha   90.00
_cell.angle_beta   90.00
_cell.angle_gamma   90.00
#
_symmetry.space_group_name_H-M   'P 1'
#
loop_
_entity.id
_entity.type
_entity.pdbx_description
1 polymer ?
#
loop_
_entity_poly.entity_id
_entity_poly.type
_entity_poly.pdbx_seq_one_letter_code
_entity_poly.pdbx_strand_id
1 'polypeptide(L)'
;MQKLYRLLLKQHSGLSSIAVVNVGDIVKKGTLIGASSNEGISANIHASVSGTVAEVTKEYIAIEADEKQTEEYVKVEGDSILELIKAAGIVGMGGAGFPTDVKLKKKLNDGIVILNAAECEPILSHNIYSIEKNPGRVYRGLLYTMEAIGASKGIIAIKEKHKEAINAFKDVIDRENVEIHLLPDMYPMGEKRAIIREVLGILLNVNQSSSEANAVVINSETVSRITDAVELRKPVITKDITVSGKIKSDEPIKVFTDVPIGTSVETVLNNSGGVEDDFGEIIMGGPFLGKSTTLDSPITKTTGGIIATMPFINEKRKMGLLVCACGGNEERLREIAGKMGAPVIGVEYCKQAIQARGKLSCANPGKCPGQSQKVLKLKKEGAEVLLMSNCTDCSNTVMTIAPKLKMPVYHCTDGALRAAGMRLVRKLPLSK
;
A
#
# COMPACT_ATOMS: atom_id res chain seq x y z
N MET A 1 0.84 -18.85 -19.07
CA MET A 1 1.18 -18.88 -17.63
C MET A 1 2.68 -18.70 -17.51
N GLN A 2 3.15 -17.85 -16.61
CA GLN A 2 4.59 -17.70 -16.34
C GLN A 2 5.16 -19.02 -15.85
N LYS A 3 6.36 -19.39 -16.32
CA LYS A 3 7.01 -20.67 -15.97
C LYS A 3 7.72 -20.61 -14.61
N LEU A 4 8.40 -19.50 -14.31
CA LEU A 4 9.26 -19.37 -13.13
C LEU A 4 8.74 -18.30 -12.18
N TYR A 5 8.36 -18.66 -10.95
CA TYR A 5 7.87 -17.72 -9.93
C TYR A 5 8.97 -17.40 -8.92
N ARG A 6 9.30 -16.11 -8.75
CA ARG A 6 10.33 -15.65 -7.80
C ARG A 6 9.69 -15.14 -6.52
N LEU A 7 9.82 -15.87 -5.42
CA LEU A 7 9.31 -15.48 -4.10
C LEU A 7 10.45 -14.87 -3.28
N LEU A 8 10.42 -13.55 -3.12
CA LEU A 8 11.42 -12.84 -2.30
C LEU A 8 11.33 -13.28 -0.85
N LEU A 9 12.46 -13.49 -0.17
CA LEU A 9 12.52 -13.78 1.27
C LEU A 9 12.27 -12.54 2.12
N LYS A 10 12.35 -11.34 1.54
CA LYS A 10 12.04 -10.05 2.17
C LYS A 10 10.76 -9.46 1.59
N GLN A 11 9.62 -9.69 2.25
CA GLN A 11 8.31 -9.13 1.83
C GLN A 11 7.61 -8.30 2.92
N HIS A 12 8.38 -7.84 3.90
CA HIS A 12 7.86 -7.17 5.08
C HIS A 12 8.92 -6.27 5.74
N SER A 13 8.53 -5.44 6.71
CA SER A 13 9.45 -4.50 7.37
C SER A 13 10.50 -5.15 8.27
N GLY A 14 10.24 -6.37 8.76
CA GLY A 14 11.13 -7.17 9.62
C GLY A 14 12.24 -7.92 8.87
N LEU A 15 13.04 -8.76 9.54
CA LEU A 15 14.15 -9.55 8.97
C LEU A 15 13.70 -10.58 7.92
N SER A 16 14.45 -10.76 6.83
CA SER A 16 14.10 -11.75 5.80
C SER A 16 13.79 -13.13 6.39
N SER A 17 12.82 -13.83 5.80
CA SER A 17 12.51 -15.21 6.13
C SER A 17 13.70 -16.12 5.76
N ILE A 18 13.82 -17.24 6.46
CA ILE A 18 14.90 -18.22 6.26
C ILE A 18 14.35 -19.31 5.34
N ALA A 19 15.00 -19.56 4.22
CA ALA A 19 14.60 -20.65 3.32
C ALA A 19 14.64 -21.99 4.05
N VAL A 20 13.60 -22.82 3.86
CA VAL A 20 13.47 -24.16 4.46
C VAL A 20 13.30 -25.27 3.42
N VAL A 21 13.64 -24.96 2.17
CA VAL A 21 13.63 -25.88 1.02
C VAL A 21 14.97 -25.78 0.29
N ASN A 22 15.29 -26.82 -0.47
CA ASN A 22 16.50 -26.94 -1.29
C ASN A 22 16.14 -26.98 -2.79
N VAL A 23 17.13 -26.70 -3.63
CA VAL A 23 17.00 -26.88 -5.09
C VAL A 23 16.68 -28.34 -5.40
N GLY A 24 15.68 -28.57 -6.25
CA GLY A 24 15.17 -29.89 -6.61
C GLY A 24 13.98 -30.36 -5.77
N ASP A 25 13.65 -29.69 -4.67
CA ASP A 25 12.48 -30.05 -3.85
C ASP A 25 11.17 -29.83 -4.65
N ILE A 26 10.26 -30.80 -4.56
CA ILE A 26 8.90 -30.68 -5.08
C ILE A 26 8.04 -30.02 -4.02
N VAL A 27 7.40 -28.91 -4.36
CA VAL A 27 6.52 -28.15 -3.48
C VAL A 27 5.11 -28.11 -4.03
N LYS A 28 4.12 -28.16 -3.14
CA LYS A 28 2.72 -27.91 -3.49
C LYS A 28 2.39 -26.45 -3.19
N LYS A 29 1.37 -25.91 -3.87
CA LYS A 29 0.75 -24.63 -3.49
C LYS A 29 0.47 -24.64 -1.98
N GLY A 30 0.88 -23.61 -1.27
CA GLY A 30 0.77 -23.49 0.18
C GLY A 30 1.90 -24.11 1.01
N THR A 31 2.84 -24.87 0.43
CA THR A 31 4.00 -25.40 1.17
C THR A 31 4.81 -24.25 1.78
N LEU A 32 5.18 -24.36 3.06
CA LEU A 32 6.08 -23.41 3.71
C LEU A 32 7.47 -23.52 3.10
N ILE A 33 7.97 -22.42 2.50
CA ILE A 33 9.28 -22.38 1.84
C ILE A 33 10.25 -21.40 2.51
N GLY A 34 9.73 -20.43 3.25
CA GLY A 34 10.52 -19.49 4.06
C GLY A 34 9.93 -19.35 5.45
N ALA A 35 10.63 -19.80 6.47
CA ALA A 35 10.20 -19.68 7.87
C ALA A 35 10.53 -18.29 8.43
N SER A 36 9.64 -17.74 9.27
CA SER A 36 9.92 -16.52 10.03
C SER A 36 11.16 -16.70 10.91
N SER A 37 12.08 -15.74 10.90
CA SER A 37 13.25 -15.74 11.80
C SER A 37 12.84 -15.64 13.28
N ASN A 38 13.55 -16.38 14.14
CA ASN A 38 13.41 -16.29 15.61
C ASN A 38 14.20 -15.12 16.21
N GLU A 39 15.10 -14.50 15.44
CA GLU A 39 16.01 -13.43 15.91
C GLU A 39 15.38 -12.03 15.82
N GLY A 40 14.13 -11.93 15.38
CA GLY A 40 13.45 -10.65 15.27
C GLY A 40 12.06 -10.74 14.64
N ILE A 41 11.53 -9.58 14.30
CA ILE A 41 10.23 -9.48 13.61
C ILE A 41 10.39 -10.08 12.21
N SER A 42 9.60 -11.09 11.86
CA SER A 42 9.61 -11.76 10.55
C SER A 42 8.26 -12.43 10.28
N ALA A 43 8.03 -12.93 9.06
CA ALA A 43 6.80 -13.66 8.70
C ALA A 43 7.10 -14.84 7.76
N ASN A 44 6.24 -15.86 7.78
CA ASN A 44 6.36 -17.03 6.92
C ASN A 44 6.10 -16.69 5.43
N ILE A 45 6.66 -17.49 4.54
CA ILE A 45 6.48 -17.41 3.08
C ILE A 45 6.15 -18.81 2.57
N HIS A 46 5.11 -18.88 1.74
CA HIS A 46 4.59 -20.14 1.21
C HIS A 46 4.68 -20.13 -0.32
N ALA A 47 4.84 -21.30 -0.91
CA ALA A 47 4.77 -21.48 -2.35
C ALA A 47 3.39 -21.06 -2.87
N SER A 48 3.36 -20.18 -3.85
CA SER A 48 2.12 -19.69 -4.48
C SER A 48 1.60 -20.60 -5.60
N VAL A 49 2.45 -21.53 -6.05
CA VAL A 49 2.24 -22.50 -7.12
C VAL A 49 2.84 -23.84 -6.73
N SER A 50 2.32 -24.92 -7.29
CA SER A 50 2.96 -26.25 -7.23
C SER A 50 4.04 -26.34 -8.30
N GLY A 51 5.15 -27.01 -7.99
CA GLY A 51 6.26 -27.17 -8.92
C GLY A 51 7.55 -27.64 -8.27
N THR A 52 8.66 -27.40 -8.95
CA THR A 52 10.00 -27.77 -8.48
C THR A 52 10.80 -26.52 -8.12
N VAL A 53 11.48 -26.54 -6.97
CA VAL A 53 12.37 -25.45 -6.56
C VAL A 53 13.59 -25.43 -7.48
N ALA A 54 13.67 -24.40 -8.32
CA ALA A 54 14.72 -24.24 -9.31
C ALA A 54 15.95 -23.51 -8.75
N GLU A 55 15.75 -22.58 -7.81
CA GLU A 55 16.82 -21.77 -7.24
C GLU A 55 16.50 -21.38 -5.80
N VAL A 56 17.52 -21.38 -4.94
CA VAL A 56 17.46 -20.86 -3.57
C VAL A 56 18.64 -19.92 -3.34
N THR A 57 18.36 -18.65 -3.09
CA THR A 57 19.36 -17.62 -2.77
C THR A 57 19.09 -17.01 -1.40
N LYS A 58 19.96 -16.07 -0.97
CA LYS A 58 19.69 -15.27 0.24
C LYS A 58 18.55 -14.26 0.06
N GLU A 59 18.16 -13.97 -1.18
CA GLU A 59 17.18 -12.94 -1.51
C GLU A 59 15.83 -13.52 -1.89
N TYR A 60 15.80 -14.68 -2.56
CA TYR A 60 14.57 -15.28 -3.07
C TYR A 60 14.66 -16.81 -3.24
N ILE A 61 13.49 -17.41 -3.43
CA ILE A 61 13.31 -18.80 -3.88
C ILE A 61 12.58 -18.75 -5.23
N ALA A 62 13.10 -19.45 -6.24
CA ALA A 62 12.44 -19.57 -7.53
C ALA A 62 11.81 -20.96 -7.70
N ILE A 63 10.54 -21.00 -8.09
CA ILE A 63 9.79 -22.23 -8.34
C ILE A 63 9.46 -22.29 -9.83
N GLU A 64 9.92 -23.35 -10.49
CA GLU A 64 9.43 -23.71 -11.82
C GLU A 64 8.07 -24.39 -11.66
N ALA A 65 7.02 -23.72 -12.09
CA ALA A 65 5.64 -24.16 -11.92
C ALA A 65 5.32 -25.35 -12.82
N ASP A 66 4.57 -26.31 -12.28
CA ASP A 66 3.98 -27.40 -13.07
C ASP A 66 3.05 -26.83 -14.16
N GLU A 67 3.00 -27.49 -15.32
CA GLU A 67 2.13 -27.10 -16.45
C GLU A 67 0.66 -27.01 -16.04
N LYS A 68 0.25 -27.86 -15.09
CA LYS A 68 -1.11 -27.90 -14.54
C LYS A 68 -1.06 -27.57 -13.05
N GLN A 69 -1.74 -26.50 -12.68
CA GLN A 69 -1.94 -26.10 -11.29
C GLN A 69 -3.27 -26.63 -10.77
N THR A 70 -3.31 -27.00 -9.49
CA THR A 70 -4.57 -27.33 -8.78
C THR A 70 -4.97 -26.18 -7.86
N GLU A 71 -6.26 -26.11 -7.52
CA GLU A 71 -6.74 -25.14 -6.52
C GLU A 71 -6.46 -25.58 -5.08
N GLU A 72 -6.13 -26.85 -4.86
CA GLU A 72 -5.73 -27.37 -3.55
C GLU A 72 -4.44 -26.72 -3.06
N TYR A 73 -4.36 -26.51 -1.75
CA TYR A 73 -3.18 -25.99 -1.10
C TYR A 73 -2.93 -26.69 0.23
N VAL A 74 -1.66 -26.71 0.64
CA VAL A 74 -1.27 -27.14 1.98
C VAL A 74 -1.87 -26.16 2.99
N LYS A 75 -2.68 -26.71 3.91
CA LYS A 75 -3.34 -25.95 4.96
C LYS A 75 -2.37 -25.61 6.08
N VAL A 76 -2.53 -24.44 6.68
CA VAL A 76 -1.78 -24.05 7.88
C VAL A 76 -2.44 -24.60 9.15
N GLU A 77 -1.61 -24.93 10.12
CA GLU A 77 -2.02 -25.43 11.43
C GLU A 77 -1.91 -24.32 12.50
N GLY A 78 -2.69 -24.46 13.56
CA GLY A 78 -2.75 -23.50 14.66
C GLY A 78 -4.05 -23.63 15.47
N ASP A 79 -3.95 -23.49 16.79
CA ASP A 79 -5.04 -23.72 17.72
C ASP A 79 -5.77 -22.41 18.08
N SER A 80 -5.13 -21.27 17.84
CA SER A 80 -5.73 -19.94 18.03
C SER A 80 -5.70 -19.10 16.75
N ILE A 81 -6.54 -18.06 16.70
CA ILE A 81 -6.54 -17.09 15.60
C ILE A 81 -5.13 -16.48 15.42
N LEU A 82 -4.44 -16.14 16.51
CA LEU A 82 -3.12 -15.52 16.43
C LEU A 82 -2.06 -16.48 15.88
N GLU A 83 -2.14 -17.76 16.24
CA GLU A 83 -1.27 -18.80 15.68
C GLU A 83 -1.53 -19.00 14.19
N LEU A 84 -2.79 -19.00 13.76
CA LEU A 84 -3.14 -19.10 12.34
C LEU A 84 -2.66 -17.90 11.53
N ILE A 85 -2.77 -16.69 12.08
CA ILE A 85 -2.24 -15.47 11.47
C ILE A 85 -0.72 -15.58 11.26
N LYS A 86 0.00 -16.07 12.28
CA LYS A 86 1.44 -16.30 12.21
C LYS A 86 1.79 -17.39 11.20
N ALA A 87 1.13 -18.54 11.29
CA ALA A 87 1.36 -19.70 10.44
C ALA A 87 1.14 -19.35 8.96
N ALA A 88 0.04 -18.68 8.63
CA ALA A 88 -0.27 -18.20 7.27
C ALA A 88 0.70 -17.13 6.75
N GLY A 89 1.51 -16.53 7.61
CA GLY A 89 2.46 -15.48 7.25
C GLY A 89 1.78 -14.18 6.85
N ILE A 90 0.71 -13.79 7.55
CA ILE A 90 -0.04 -12.56 7.24
C ILE A 90 0.75 -11.33 7.66
N VAL A 91 0.92 -10.40 6.73
CA VAL A 91 1.56 -9.10 6.96
C VAL A 91 0.59 -7.98 6.63
N GLY A 92 0.82 -6.78 7.16
CA GLY A 92 -0.01 -5.62 6.86
C GLY A 92 0.06 -5.24 5.39
N MET A 93 -1.02 -5.49 4.65
CA MET A 93 -1.12 -5.30 3.19
C MET A 93 -1.43 -3.86 2.77
N GLY A 94 -1.54 -2.92 3.71
CA GLY A 94 -1.67 -1.48 3.44
C GLY A 94 -0.35 -0.78 3.06
N GLY A 95 0.70 -1.53 2.68
CA GLY A 95 1.98 -1.00 2.19
C GLY A 95 3.20 -1.48 2.98
N ALA A 96 3.35 -1.07 4.24
CA ALA A 96 4.61 -1.28 4.98
C ALA A 96 4.94 -2.76 5.32
N GLY A 97 3.97 -3.68 5.21
CA GLY A 97 4.19 -5.11 5.43
C GLY A 97 4.60 -5.45 6.86
N PHE A 98 4.07 -4.78 7.89
CA PHE A 98 4.41 -5.16 9.28
C PHE A 98 3.73 -6.51 9.62
N PRO A 99 4.44 -7.52 10.17
CA PRO A 99 3.83 -8.81 10.52
C PRO A 99 2.62 -8.66 11.44
N THR A 100 1.50 -9.28 11.04
CA THR A 100 0.19 -9.02 11.65
C THR A 100 0.07 -9.70 13.01
N ASP A 101 0.67 -10.87 13.17
CA ASP A 101 0.77 -11.58 14.46
C ASP A 101 1.48 -10.71 15.51
N VAL A 102 2.60 -10.10 15.16
CA VAL A 102 3.35 -9.19 16.05
C VAL A 102 2.50 -7.97 16.41
N LYS A 103 1.75 -7.43 15.44
CA LYS A 103 0.87 -6.27 15.65
C LYS A 103 -0.28 -6.57 16.60
N LEU A 104 -0.83 -7.78 16.52
CA LEU A 104 -1.99 -8.22 17.30
C LEU A 104 -1.60 -8.97 18.59
N LYS A 105 -0.29 -9.13 18.86
CA LYS A 105 0.22 -9.83 20.05
C LYS A 105 -0.21 -9.16 21.37
N LYS A 106 -0.32 -7.83 21.39
CA LYS A 106 -0.77 -7.08 22.56
C LYS A 106 -2.31 -7.08 22.60
N LYS A 107 -2.87 -7.76 23.60
CA LYS A 107 -4.29 -7.68 23.92
C LYS A 107 -4.68 -6.24 24.29
N LEU A 108 -5.89 -5.85 23.94
CA LEU A 108 -6.51 -4.62 24.39
C LEU A 108 -7.51 -4.98 25.49
N ASN A 109 -7.62 -4.15 26.52
CA ASN A 109 -8.69 -4.24 27.50
C ASN A 109 -9.79 -3.29 27.03
N ASP A 110 -10.89 -3.82 26.51
CA ASP A 110 -12.02 -3.05 25.94
C ASP A 110 -11.59 -2.03 24.87
N GLY A 111 -10.60 -2.40 24.05
CA GLY A 111 -10.09 -1.52 23.00
C GLY A 111 -10.89 -1.58 21.70
N ILE A 112 -10.37 -0.87 20.69
CA ILE A 112 -11.04 -0.66 19.42
C ILE A 112 -10.21 -1.24 18.26
N VAL A 113 -10.84 -2.03 17.39
CA VAL A 113 -10.27 -2.36 16.07
C VAL A 113 -10.86 -1.41 15.04
N ILE A 114 -10.00 -0.63 14.39
CA ILE A 114 -10.38 0.25 13.28
C ILE A 114 -9.97 -0.42 11.97
N LEU A 115 -10.95 -0.90 11.21
CA LEU A 115 -10.76 -1.37 9.84
C LEU A 115 -10.50 -0.16 8.92
N ASN A 116 -9.29 -0.07 8.39
CA ASN A 116 -8.90 0.89 7.38
C ASN A 116 -9.34 0.41 6.00
N ALA A 117 -10.50 0.88 5.57
CA ALA A 117 -11.08 0.70 4.24
C ALA A 117 -10.96 1.98 3.39
N ALA A 118 -9.98 2.85 3.68
CA ALA A 118 -9.89 4.18 3.09
C ALA A 118 -9.30 4.20 1.66
N GLU A 119 -8.62 3.13 1.22
CA GLU A 119 -7.88 2.99 -0.05
C GLU A 119 -7.36 4.34 -0.58
N CYS A 120 -6.29 4.83 0.05
CA CYS A 120 -5.92 6.23 -0.09
C CYS A 120 -5.02 6.55 -1.27
N GLU A 121 -4.18 5.61 -1.68
CA GLU A 121 -3.39 5.78 -2.91
C GLU A 121 -4.35 5.98 -4.08
N PRO A 122 -4.28 7.10 -4.82
CA PRO A 122 -5.07 7.27 -6.03
C PRO A 122 -4.84 6.12 -7.01
N ILE A 123 -5.78 5.90 -7.92
CA ILE A 123 -5.77 4.78 -8.88
C ILE A 123 -6.04 3.42 -8.24
N LEU A 124 -5.46 3.11 -7.08
CA LEU A 124 -5.69 1.81 -6.43
C LEU A 124 -7.16 1.65 -6.03
N SER A 125 -7.70 0.48 -6.33
CA SER A 125 -9.12 0.15 -6.12
C SER A 125 -9.35 -1.29 -5.65
N HIS A 126 -8.31 -2.12 -5.58
CA HIS A 126 -8.42 -3.55 -5.26
C HIS A 126 -9.08 -3.81 -3.90
N ASN A 127 -8.82 -2.99 -2.86
CA ASN A 127 -9.51 -3.16 -1.58
C ASN A 127 -11.00 -2.83 -1.68
N ILE A 128 -11.34 -1.72 -2.34
CA ILE A 128 -12.74 -1.28 -2.52
C ILE A 128 -13.51 -2.30 -3.33
N TYR A 129 -12.92 -2.79 -4.42
CA TYR A 129 -13.48 -3.87 -5.23
C TYR A 129 -13.74 -5.13 -4.39
N SER A 130 -12.79 -5.54 -3.54
CA SER A 130 -12.95 -6.69 -2.64
C SER A 130 -14.11 -6.49 -1.64
N ILE A 131 -14.25 -5.27 -1.11
CA ILE A 131 -15.35 -4.90 -0.20
C ILE A 131 -16.70 -4.96 -0.93
N GLU A 132 -16.81 -4.42 -2.13
CA GLU A 132 -18.05 -4.40 -2.90
C GLU A 132 -18.48 -5.81 -3.33
N LYS A 133 -17.52 -6.67 -3.69
CA LYS A 133 -17.80 -8.05 -4.14
C LYS A 133 -18.01 -9.04 -3.00
N ASN A 134 -17.31 -8.88 -1.88
CA ASN A 134 -17.37 -9.80 -0.76
C ASN A 134 -17.25 -9.08 0.59
N PRO A 135 -18.22 -8.25 0.96
CA PRO A 135 -18.19 -7.47 2.20
C PRO A 135 -18.15 -8.38 3.44
N GLY A 136 -18.83 -9.54 3.36
CA GLY A 136 -18.89 -10.52 4.44
C GLY A 136 -17.51 -11.08 4.81
N ARG A 137 -16.63 -11.35 3.83
CA ARG A 137 -15.26 -11.81 4.09
C ARG A 137 -14.45 -10.77 4.86
N VAL A 138 -14.58 -9.49 4.51
CA VAL A 138 -13.89 -8.39 5.20
C VAL A 138 -14.45 -8.21 6.61
N TYR A 139 -15.78 -8.24 6.75
CA TYR A 139 -16.48 -8.09 8.03
C TYR A 139 -16.11 -9.18 9.03
N ARG A 140 -16.13 -10.47 8.63
CA ARG A 140 -15.71 -11.57 9.51
C ARG A 140 -14.25 -11.45 9.93
N GLY A 141 -13.38 -10.96 9.04
CA GLY A 141 -11.98 -10.70 9.38
C GLY A 141 -11.81 -9.62 10.45
N LEU A 142 -12.64 -8.58 10.42
CA LEU A 142 -12.72 -7.59 11.49
C LEU A 142 -13.14 -8.25 12.81
N LEU A 143 -14.18 -9.09 12.80
CA LEU A 143 -14.64 -9.80 14.00
C LEU A 143 -13.57 -10.73 14.59
N TYR A 144 -12.89 -11.54 13.75
CA TYR A 144 -11.78 -12.38 14.19
C TYR A 144 -10.62 -11.56 14.75
N THR A 145 -10.35 -10.37 14.19
CA THR A 145 -9.34 -9.47 14.72
C THR A 145 -9.74 -8.94 16.10
N MET A 146 -11.01 -8.59 16.29
CA MET A 146 -11.53 -8.14 17.59
C MET A 146 -11.40 -9.23 18.65
N GLU A 147 -11.81 -10.46 18.33
CA GLU A 147 -11.68 -11.63 19.20
C GLU A 147 -10.21 -11.91 19.55
N ALA A 148 -9.34 -11.91 18.54
CA ALA A 148 -7.91 -12.19 18.71
C ALA A 148 -7.22 -11.23 19.69
N ILE A 149 -7.72 -10.00 19.86
CA ILE A 149 -7.12 -9.01 20.74
C ILE A 149 -7.97 -8.62 21.95
N GLY A 150 -9.20 -9.15 22.09
CA GLY A 150 -10.12 -8.76 23.16
C GLY A 150 -10.70 -7.35 23.00
N ALA A 151 -10.88 -6.88 21.76
CA ALA A 151 -11.48 -5.57 21.50
C ALA A 151 -13.01 -5.62 21.66
N SER A 152 -13.57 -4.62 22.33
CA SER A 152 -15.01 -4.52 22.58
C SER A 152 -15.76 -3.78 21.47
N LYS A 153 -15.05 -3.03 20.60
CA LYS A 153 -15.66 -2.24 19.51
C LYS A 153 -14.90 -2.37 18.19
N GLY A 154 -15.65 -2.48 17.10
CA GLY A 154 -15.16 -2.43 15.73
C GLY A 154 -15.59 -1.14 15.02
N ILE A 155 -14.71 -0.50 14.27
CA ILE A 155 -15.04 0.68 13.47
C ILE A 155 -14.54 0.50 12.04
N ILE A 156 -15.43 0.60 11.06
CA ILE A 156 -15.11 0.58 9.64
C ILE A 156 -14.89 2.01 9.15
N ALA A 157 -13.63 2.40 9.00
CA ALA A 157 -13.24 3.72 8.51
C ALA A 157 -13.11 3.71 6.98
N ILE A 158 -14.08 4.33 6.30
CA ILE A 158 -14.20 4.32 4.84
C ILE A 158 -14.53 5.73 4.33
N LYS A 159 -14.02 6.12 3.15
CA LYS A 159 -14.32 7.45 2.59
C LYS A 159 -15.75 7.52 2.12
N GLU A 160 -16.37 8.68 2.33
CA GLU A 160 -17.77 8.90 2.00
C GLU A 160 -18.12 8.62 0.52
N LYS A 161 -17.19 8.84 -0.40
CA LYS A 161 -17.43 8.64 -1.84
C LYS A 161 -17.71 7.19 -2.24
N HIS A 162 -17.31 6.20 -1.43
CA HIS A 162 -17.46 4.78 -1.75
C HIS A 162 -18.85 4.27 -1.35
N LYS A 163 -19.90 4.85 -1.94
CA LYS A 163 -21.29 4.60 -1.56
C LYS A 163 -21.69 3.13 -1.72
N GLU A 164 -21.23 2.46 -2.77
CA GLU A 164 -21.47 1.02 -3.00
C GLU A 164 -20.84 0.17 -1.90
N ALA A 165 -19.54 0.34 -1.63
CA ALA A 165 -18.86 -0.33 -0.53
C ALA A 165 -19.50 -0.06 0.85
N ILE A 166 -19.96 1.17 1.11
CA ILE A 166 -20.67 1.53 2.35
C ILE A 166 -21.97 0.74 2.47
N ASN A 167 -22.76 0.66 1.39
CA ASN A 167 -24.01 -0.11 1.40
C ASN A 167 -23.74 -1.60 1.57
N ALA A 168 -22.74 -2.14 0.86
CA ALA A 168 -22.31 -3.53 1.00
C ALA A 168 -21.93 -3.89 2.45
N PHE A 169 -21.29 -2.96 3.18
CA PHE A 169 -21.04 -3.16 4.61
C PHE A 169 -22.30 -3.12 5.46
N LYS A 170 -23.22 -2.17 5.20
CA LYS A 170 -24.49 -2.09 5.94
C LYS A 170 -25.30 -3.40 5.84
N ASP A 171 -25.23 -4.07 4.69
CA ASP A 171 -25.95 -5.32 4.46
C ASP A 171 -25.39 -6.52 5.26
N VAL A 172 -24.15 -6.46 5.73
CA VAL A 172 -23.50 -7.57 6.46
C VAL A 172 -23.25 -7.30 7.94
N ILE A 173 -23.33 -6.05 8.39
CA ILE A 173 -23.13 -5.71 9.80
C ILE A 173 -24.33 -6.19 10.61
N ASP A 174 -24.08 -7.10 11.55
CA ASP A 174 -25.08 -7.73 12.42
C ASP A 174 -24.78 -7.55 13.93
N ARG A 175 -23.73 -6.79 14.28
CA ARG A 175 -23.33 -6.52 15.66
C ARG A 175 -23.48 -5.04 16.01
N GLU A 176 -24.12 -4.76 17.15
CA GLU A 176 -24.31 -3.39 17.65
C GLU A 176 -23.00 -2.69 18.00
N ASN A 177 -21.95 -3.45 18.35
CA ASN A 177 -20.63 -2.92 18.68
C ASN A 177 -19.72 -2.74 17.45
N VAL A 178 -20.27 -2.80 16.23
CA VAL A 178 -19.56 -2.49 14.98
C VAL A 178 -20.28 -1.38 14.24
N GLU A 179 -19.56 -0.31 13.90
CA GLU A 179 -20.12 0.86 13.20
C GLU A 179 -19.28 1.30 12.00
N ILE A 180 -19.89 2.06 11.10
CA ILE A 180 -19.20 2.70 9.98
C ILE A 180 -18.89 4.15 10.34
N HIS A 181 -17.64 4.56 10.14
CA HIS A 181 -17.20 5.95 10.27
C HIS A 181 -16.78 6.50 8.89
N LEU A 182 -17.39 7.60 8.48
CA LEU A 182 -17.13 8.22 7.18
C LEU A 182 -15.91 9.14 7.26
N LEU A 183 -14.91 8.86 6.43
CA LEU A 183 -13.69 9.66 6.31
C LEU A 183 -13.81 10.74 5.22
N PRO A 184 -13.12 11.88 5.37
CA PRO A 184 -12.98 12.87 4.30
C PRO A 184 -12.36 12.28 3.02
N ASP A 185 -12.82 12.74 1.85
CA ASP A 185 -12.26 12.30 0.55
C ASP A 185 -10.97 13.07 0.20
N MET A 186 -9.89 12.73 0.89
CA MET A 186 -8.59 13.31 0.62
C MET A 186 -7.43 12.36 0.95
N TYR A 187 -6.29 12.58 0.31
CA TYR A 187 -5.03 11.97 0.71
C TYR A 187 -4.38 12.82 1.82
N PRO A 188 -3.93 12.23 2.95
CA PRO A 188 -3.68 10.82 3.21
C PRO A 188 -4.59 10.26 4.32
N MET A 189 -5.92 10.27 4.16
CA MET A 189 -6.84 9.82 5.23
C MET A 189 -6.73 8.33 5.61
N GLY A 190 -5.93 7.55 4.89
CA GLY A 190 -5.62 6.16 5.17
C GLY A 190 -4.39 5.98 6.07
N GLU A 191 -3.68 7.06 6.40
CA GLU A 191 -2.57 7.04 7.34
C GLU A 191 -3.11 6.79 8.76
N LYS A 192 -2.46 5.92 9.53
CA LYS A 192 -2.99 5.42 10.80
C LYS A 192 -3.29 6.53 11.82
N ARG A 193 -2.47 7.57 11.92
CA ARG A 193 -2.66 8.69 12.86
C ARG A 193 -3.73 9.65 12.36
N ALA A 194 -3.90 9.81 11.04
CA ALA A 194 -5.05 10.49 10.46
C ALA A 194 -6.36 9.77 10.86
N ILE A 195 -6.43 8.45 10.63
CA ILE A 195 -7.62 7.65 10.98
C ILE A 195 -7.95 7.76 12.46
N ILE A 196 -6.96 7.55 13.35
CA ILE A 196 -7.19 7.62 14.80
C ILE A 196 -7.68 9.02 15.20
N ARG A 197 -7.15 10.09 14.59
CA ARG A 197 -7.62 11.45 14.85
C ARG A 197 -9.07 11.64 14.40
N GLU A 198 -9.43 11.23 13.19
CA GLU A 198 -10.80 11.41 12.68
C GLU A 198 -11.82 10.54 13.45
N VAL A 199 -11.44 9.31 13.80
CA VAL A 199 -12.33 8.34 14.45
C VAL A 199 -12.45 8.58 15.96
N LEU A 200 -11.34 8.87 16.65
CA LEU A 200 -11.29 8.95 18.11
C LEU A 200 -11.02 10.35 18.67
N GLY A 201 -10.75 11.35 17.80
CA GLY A 201 -10.34 12.69 18.24
C GLY A 201 -8.92 12.75 18.82
N ILE A 202 -8.14 11.67 18.74
CA ILE A 202 -6.80 11.57 19.33
C ILE A 202 -5.73 11.73 18.25
N LEU A 203 -4.96 12.82 18.30
CA LEU A 203 -3.75 12.96 17.48
C LEU A 203 -2.56 12.37 18.24
N LEU A 204 -2.19 11.14 17.90
CA LEU A 204 -0.96 10.52 18.39
C LEU A 204 0.27 11.32 17.92
N ASN A 205 1.32 11.38 18.74
CA ASN A 205 2.64 11.86 18.33
C ASN A 205 3.31 10.87 17.36
N VAL A 206 4.31 11.32 16.60
CA VAL A 206 4.98 10.51 15.55
C VAL A 206 5.62 9.21 16.06
N ASN A 207 6.02 9.18 17.32
CA ASN A 207 6.65 8.00 17.94
C ASN A 207 5.64 7.04 18.58
N GLN A 208 4.38 7.44 18.71
CA GLN A 208 3.38 6.66 19.43
C GLN A 208 2.78 5.57 18.55
N SER A 209 2.49 4.44 19.18
CA SER A 209 1.76 3.33 18.55
C SER A 209 0.25 3.54 18.66
N SER A 210 -0.54 2.86 17.81
CA SER A 210 -2.00 2.94 17.91
C SER A 210 -2.53 2.42 19.26
N SER A 211 -1.79 1.50 19.90
CA SER A 211 -2.17 0.94 21.20
C SER A 211 -2.19 1.99 22.33
N GLU A 212 -1.53 3.14 22.15
CA GLU A 212 -1.60 4.25 23.08
C GLU A 212 -2.92 5.01 23.02
N ALA A 213 -3.68 4.85 21.93
CA ALA A 213 -5.08 5.27 21.83
C ALA A 213 -6.06 4.11 22.14
N ASN A 214 -5.57 3.04 22.79
CA ASN A 214 -6.30 1.78 22.99
C ASN A 214 -6.93 1.23 21.70
N ALA A 215 -6.22 1.38 20.57
CA ALA A 215 -6.74 1.03 19.25
C ALA A 215 -5.74 0.26 18.38
N VAL A 216 -6.27 -0.53 17.43
CA VAL A 216 -5.50 -1.14 16.35
C VAL A 216 -6.13 -0.75 15.02
N VAL A 217 -5.36 -0.09 14.16
CA VAL A 217 -5.79 0.21 12.77
C VAL A 217 -5.31 -0.91 11.86
N ILE A 218 -6.17 -1.62 11.14
CA ILE A 218 -5.82 -2.76 10.28
C ILE A 218 -6.44 -2.62 8.88
N ASN A 219 -5.69 -2.93 7.82
CA ASN A 219 -6.16 -2.76 6.44
C ASN A 219 -7.17 -3.85 6.04
N SER A 220 -8.10 -3.51 5.14
CA SER A 220 -9.16 -4.39 4.63
C SER A 220 -8.69 -5.70 4.04
N GLU A 221 -7.69 -5.71 3.16
CA GLU A 221 -7.20 -6.99 2.63
C GLU A 221 -6.49 -7.81 3.70
N THR A 222 -5.81 -7.15 4.65
CA THR A 222 -5.18 -7.86 5.77
C THR A 222 -6.21 -8.64 6.57
N VAL A 223 -7.37 -8.05 6.88
CA VAL A 223 -8.44 -8.77 7.60
C VAL A 223 -9.09 -9.85 6.73
N SER A 224 -9.22 -9.64 5.42
CA SER A 224 -9.68 -10.69 4.50
C SER A 224 -8.76 -11.92 4.52
N ARG A 225 -7.44 -11.74 4.63
CA ARG A 225 -6.50 -12.86 4.79
C ARG A 225 -6.58 -13.51 6.17
N ILE A 226 -7.01 -12.77 7.21
CA ILE A 226 -7.31 -13.38 8.52
C ILE A 226 -8.51 -14.32 8.38
N THR A 227 -9.58 -13.89 7.70
CA THR A 227 -10.74 -14.76 7.41
C THR A 227 -10.31 -16.03 6.69
N ASP A 228 -9.51 -15.91 5.63
CA ASP A 228 -9.00 -17.07 4.88
C ASP A 228 -8.19 -18.04 5.76
N ALA A 229 -7.33 -17.51 6.63
CA ALA A 229 -6.51 -18.33 7.53
C ALA A 229 -7.35 -19.04 8.59
N VAL A 230 -8.40 -18.39 9.11
CA VAL A 230 -9.27 -18.95 10.15
C VAL A 230 -10.25 -19.97 9.57
N GLU A 231 -10.98 -19.61 8.51
CA GLU A 231 -12.06 -20.43 7.95
C GLU A 231 -11.53 -21.53 7.02
N LEU A 232 -10.53 -21.20 6.19
CA LEU A 232 -10.06 -22.08 5.12
C LEU A 232 -8.69 -22.70 5.40
N ARG A 233 -8.02 -22.25 6.48
CA ARG A 233 -6.62 -22.61 6.78
C ARG A 233 -5.68 -22.27 5.62
N LYS A 234 -6.00 -21.22 4.86
CA LYS A 234 -5.25 -20.82 3.66
C LYS A 234 -4.06 -19.94 4.03
N PRO A 235 -2.83 -20.31 3.64
CA PRO A 235 -1.67 -19.42 3.78
C PRO A 235 -1.76 -18.21 2.84
N VAL A 236 -0.99 -17.16 3.11
CA VAL A 236 -0.88 -16.03 2.17
C VAL A 236 -0.02 -16.42 0.97
N ILE A 237 -0.69 -16.80 -0.12
CA ILE A 237 -0.10 -17.25 -1.38
C ILE A 237 -0.50 -16.38 -2.59
N THR A 238 -1.49 -15.52 -2.41
CA THR A 238 -2.02 -14.63 -3.45
C THR A 238 -2.13 -13.20 -2.97
N LYS A 239 -2.20 -12.26 -3.92
CA LYS A 239 -2.35 -10.83 -3.69
C LYS A 239 -3.39 -10.24 -4.64
N ASP A 240 -4.26 -9.38 -4.13
CA ASP A 240 -5.16 -8.60 -4.98
C ASP A 240 -4.44 -7.32 -5.44
N ILE A 241 -4.52 -6.98 -6.72
CA ILE A 241 -3.74 -5.88 -7.31
C ILE A 241 -4.57 -5.03 -8.27
N THR A 242 -4.27 -3.74 -8.28
CA THR A 242 -4.77 -2.82 -9.31
C THR A 242 -3.72 -2.60 -10.41
N VAL A 243 -4.12 -2.70 -11.67
CA VAL A 243 -3.29 -2.39 -12.84
C VAL A 243 -3.89 -1.22 -13.59
N SER A 244 -3.09 -0.22 -13.96
CA SER A 244 -3.60 1.01 -14.58
C SER A 244 -2.54 1.76 -15.37
N GLY A 245 -2.96 2.82 -16.06
CA GLY A 245 -2.11 3.76 -16.75
C GLY A 245 -2.03 3.48 -18.25
N LYS A 246 -0.83 3.58 -18.82
CA LYS A 246 -0.54 3.37 -20.25
C LYS A 246 -0.55 1.87 -20.61
N ILE A 247 -1.70 1.23 -20.43
CA ILE A 247 -1.95 -0.17 -20.78
C ILE A 247 -2.76 -0.26 -22.07
N LYS A 248 -2.52 -1.29 -22.89
CA LYS A 248 -3.21 -1.56 -24.16
C LYS A 248 -4.62 -2.10 -23.91
N SER A 249 -5.49 -1.29 -23.29
CA SER A 249 -6.87 -1.63 -22.99
C SER A 249 -7.75 -0.39 -22.90
N ASP A 250 -9.03 -0.55 -23.25
CA ASP A 250 -10.03 0.53 -23.12
C ASP A 250 -10.45 0.82 -21.66
N GLU A 251 -10.19 -0.11 -20.73
CA GLU A 251 -10.42 0.07 -19.31
C GLU A 251 -9.15 0.63 -18.64
N PRO A 252 -9.16 1.89 -18.14
CA PRO A 252 -7.96 2.54 -17.61
C PRO A 252 -7.52 1.99 -16.25
N ILE A 253 -8.40 1.28 -15.54
CA ILE A 253 -8.13 0.67 -14.23
C ILE A 253 -8.71 -0.74 -14.24
N LYS A 254 -7.86 -1.74 -14.00
CA LYS A 254 -8.24 -3.15 -13.86
C LYS A 254 -7.89 -3.66 -12.48
N VAL A 255 -8.75 -4.51 -11.92
CA VAL A 255 -8.49 -5.20 -10.66
C VAL A 255 -8.34 -6.68 -10.94
N PHE A 256 -7.23 -7.25 -10.47
CA PHE A 256 -7.00 -8.68 -10.48
C PHE A 256 -7.03 -9.18 -9.04
N THR A 257 -7.87 -10.16 -8.76
CA THR A 257 -7.94 -10.84 -7.48
C THR A 257 -7.12 -12.12 -7.51
N ASP A 258 -6.59 -12.50 -6.35
CA ASP A 258 -5.87 -13.75 -6.15
C ASP A 258 -4.68 -14.00 -7.11
N VAL A 259 -3.92 -12.95 -7.46
CA VAL A 259 -2.70 -13.09 -8.25
C VAL A 259 -1.63 -13.83 -7.44
N PRO A 260 -1.05 -14.94 -7.94
CA PRO A 260 -0.02 -15.67 -7.21
C PRO A 260 1.18 -14.78 -6.87
N ILE A 261 1.63 -14.83 -5.61
CA ILE A 261 2.84 -14.11 -5.19
C ILE A 261 4.04 -14.66 -5.97
N GLY A 262 4.93 -13.80 -6.44
CA GLY A 262 6.06 -14.18 -7.30
C GLY A 262 5.76 -14.15 -8.79
N THR A 263 4.52 -13.88 -9.20
CA THR A 263 4.20 -13.47 -10.58
C THR A 263 5.03 -12.23 -10.94
N SER A 264 5.53 -12.13 -12.17
CA SER A 264 6.30 -10.97 -12.63
C SER A 264 5.37 -9.79 -12.95
N VAL A 265 5.91 -8.58 -12.83
CA VAL A 265 5.26 -7.35 -13.28
C VAL A 265 4.85 -7.44 -14.76
N GLU A 266 5.71 -8.01 -15.61
CA GLU A 266 5.43 -8.27 -17.02
C GLU A 266 4.18 -9.13 -17.23
N THR A 267 4.07 -10.24 -16.52
CA THR A 267 2.93 -11.15 -16.63
C THR A 267 1.64 -10.46 -16.22
N VAL A 268 1.68 -9.67 -15.14
CA VAL A 268 0.53 -8.87 -14.69
C VAL A 268 0.11 -7.85 -15.76
N LEU A 269 1.06 -7.13 -16.36
CA LEU A 269 0.77 -6.16 -17.41
C LEU A 269 0.24 -6.84 -18.67
N ASN A 270 0.81 -7.96 -19.09
CA ASN A 270 0.32 -8.73 -20.24
C ASN A 270 -1.12 -9.23 -20.02
N ASN A 271 -1.45 -9.71 -18.82
CA ASN A 271 -2.82 -10.08 -18.45
C ASN A 271 -3.80 -8.89 -18.49
N SER A 272 -3.29 -7.65 -18.40
CA SER A 272 -4.08 -6.43 -18.53
C SER A 272 -4.29 -5.95 -19.97
N GLY A 273 -3.68 -6.63 -20.96
CA GLY A 273 -3.67 -6.24 -22.38
C GLY A 273 -2.27 -5.88 -22.90
N GLY A 274 -1.27 -5.79 -22.02
CA GLY A 274 0.08 -5.32 -22.32
C GLY A 274 0.25 -3.83 -22.00
N VAL A 275 1.51 -3.37 -22.02
CA VAL A 275 1.86 -1.95 -21.84
C VAL A 275 1.98 -1.27 -23.21
N GLU A 276 1.61 0.01 -23.31
CA GLU A 276 1.91 0.84 -24.47
C GLU A 276 3.43 1.03 -24.62
N ASP A 277 3.92 1.22 -25.84
CA ASP A 277 5.36 1.32 -26.09
C ASP A 277 5.94 2.67 -25.60
N ASP A 278 5.09 3.70 -25.53
CA ASP A 278 5.43 5.04 -25.06
C ASP A 278 4.95 5.25 -23.62
N PHE A 279 5.72 4.77 -22.64
CA PHE A 279 5.48 5.00 -21.21
C PHE A 279 6.73 5.59 -20.53
N GLY A 280 6.54 6.26 -19.39
CA GLY A 280 7.63 6.86 -18.64
C GLY A 280 8.37 5.89 -17.73
N GLU A 281 7.64 5.29 -16.80
CA GLU A 281 8.14 4.24 -15.92
C GLU A 281 7.00 3.30 -15.49
N ILE A 282 7.37 2.20 -14.84
CA ILE A 282 6.42 1.33 -14.16
C ILE A 282 6.55 1.59 -12.66
N ILE A 283 5.45 1.93 -12.01
CA ILE A 283 5.37 2.09 -10.55
C ILE A 283 4.81 0.81 -9.95
N MET A 284 5.53 0.24 -8.97
CA MET A 284 5.01 -0.76 -8.05
C MET A 284 4.47 -0.07 -6.79
N GLY A 285 3.18 -0.21 -6.54
CA GLY A 285 2.43 0.48 -5.49
C GLY A 285 1.54 1.60 -6.05
N GLY A 286 1.20 2.57 -5.20
CA GLY A 286 0.37 3.71 -5.57
C GLY A 286 1.18 4.94 -6.02
N PRO A 287 0.53 5.96 -6.59
CA PRO A 287 1.23 7.14 -7.11
C PRO A 287 2.02 7.96 -6.08
N PHE A 288 1.65 7.94 -4.79
CA PHE A 288 2.36 8.72 -3.77
C PHE A 288 3.56 7.97 -3.19
N LEU A 289 3.37 6.72 -2.78
CA LEU A 289 4.39 5.93 -2.06
C LEU A 289 5.02 4.80 -2.87
N GLY A 290 4.51 4.53 -4.07
CA GLY A 290 5.06 3.53 -4.97
C GLY A 290 6.45 3.90 -5.50
N LYS A 291 7.16 2.89 -5.98
CA LYS A 291 8.54 3.00 -6.47
C LYS A 291 8.63 2.58 -7.93
N SER A 292 9.58 3.16 -8.65
CA SER A 292 9.94 2.65 -9.98
C SER A 292 10.34 1.17 -9.86
N THR A 293 9.90 0.36 -10.80
CA THR A 293 10.19 -1.07 -10.86
C THR A 293 10.49 -1.51 -12.29
N THR A 294 10.88 -2.76 -12.45
CA THR A 294 11.20 -3.39 -13.73
C THR A 294 10.18 -4.48 -14.05
N LEU A 295 10.12 -4.88 -15.31
CA LEU A 295 9.20 -5.91 -15.80
C LEU A 295 9.44 -7.30 -15.16
N ASP A 296 10.67 -7.63 -14.81
CA ASP A 296 11.07 -8.90 -14.20
C ASP A 296 10.86 -8.94 -12.67
N SER A 297 10.55 -7.80 -12.05
CA SER A 297 10.32 -7.72 -10.61
C SER A 297 9.11 -8.58 -10.20
N PRO A 298 9.16 -9.29 -9.06
CA PRO A 298 8.05 -10.12 -8.61
C PRO A 298 7.00 -9.33 -7.80
N ILE A 299 5.74 -9.73 -7.93
CA ILE A 299 4.64 -9.34 -7.04
C ILE A 299 4.88 -9.95 -5.65
N THR A 300 4.68 -9.14 -4.61
CA THR A 300 4.86 -9.53 -3.20
C THR A 300 3.58 -9.33 -2.40
N LYS A 301 3.57 -9.75 -1.13
CA LYS A 301 2.46 -9.54 -0.19
C LYS A 301 2.02 -8.07 -0.02
N THR A 302 2.87 -7.11 -0.36
CA THR A 302 2.59 -5.67 -0.19
C THR A 302 2.38 -4.94 -1.51
N THR A 303 2.43 -5.63 -2.65
CA THR A 303 2.22 -5.01 -3.96
C THR A 303 0.72 -4.72 -4.15
N GLY A 304 0.31 -3.46 -3.97
CA GLY A 304 -1.08 -3.03 -4.14
C GLY A 304 -1.45 -2.63 -5.57
N GLY A 305 -0.47 -2.31 -6.41
CA GLY A 305 -0.74 -2.01 -7.81
C GLY A 305 0.50 -1.90 -8.68
N ILE A 306 0.26 -1.92 -9.99
CA ILE A 306 1.25 -1.79 -11.06
C ILE A 306 0.73 -0.72 -12.04
N ILE A 307 1.48 0.37 -12.18
CA ILE A 307 1.02 1.54 -12.94
C ILE A 307 2.06 1.95 -13.97
N ALA A 308 1.70 1.92 -15.26
CA ALA A 308 2.53 2.46 -16.34
C ALA A 308 2.24 3.96 -16.51
N THR A 309 3.22 4.82 -16.28
CA THR A 309 3.02 6.27 -16.29
C THR A 309 3.08 6.87 -17.69
N MET A 310 2.57 8.10 -17.84
CA MET A 310 2.93 8.94 -18.99
C MET A 310 4.46 9.10 -19.09
N PRO A 311 5.00 9.33 -20.31
CA PRO A 311 6.37 9.74 -20.51
C PRO A 311 6.73 10.96 -19.66
N PHE A 312 7.98 11.00 -19.22
CA PHE A 312 8.49 12.17 -18.54
C PHE A 312 8.58 13.34 -19.50
N ILE A 313 8.08 14.50 -19.07
CA ILE A 313 8.29 15.73 -19.81
C ILE A 313 9.76 16.14 -19.71
N ASN A 314 10.28 16.72 -20.78
CA ASN A 314 11.61 17.29 -20.79
C ASN A 314 11.56 18.69 -20.14
N GLU A 315 12.12 18.81 -18.94
CA GLU A 315 12.15 20.05 -18.16
C GLU A 315 13.60 20.49 -17.99
N LYS A 316 13.96 21.66 -18.53
CA LYS A 316 15.34 22.19 -18.46
C LYS A 316 15.53 23.29 -17.42
N ARG A 317 14.43 23.82 -16.87
CA ARG A 317 14.47 24.90 -15.88
C ARG A 317 14.96 24.39 -14.53
N LYS A 318 15.48 25.32 -13.72
CA LYS A 318 15.94 25.05 -12.34
C LYS A 318 14.78 24.62 -11.46
N MET A 319 14.86 23.41 -10.91
CA MET A 319 13.78 22.78 -10.14
C MET A 319 14.03 22.85 -8.64
N GLY A 320 13.04 23.33 -7.90
CA GLY A 320 12.96 23.19 -6.45
C GLY A 320 12.14 21.97 -6.06
N LEU A 321 12.60 21.19 -5.09
CA LEU A 321 11.87 20.04 -4.57
C LEU A 321 11.15 20.40 -3.27
N LEU A 322 9.86 20.07 -3.17
CA LEU A 322 9.09 20.20 -1.94
C LEU A 322 8.63 18.83 -1.44
N VAL A 323 9.41 18.27 -0.52
CA VAL A 323 9.26 16.91 0.01
C VAL A 323 8.19 16.87 1.09
N CYS A 324 7.28 15.90 1.02
CA CYS A 324 6.26 15.67 2.04
C CYS A 324 6.45 14.32 2.72
N ALA A 325 6.35 14.31 4.05
CA ALA A 325 6.37 13.08 4.84
C ALA A 325 5.23 12.10 4.52
N CYS A 326 4.14 12.60 3.91
CA CYS A 326 3.02 11.76 3.50
C CYS A 326 3.16 11.19 2.09
N GLY A 327 4.14 11.62 1.28
CA GLY A 327 4.25 11.21 -0.13
C GLY A 327 5.65 10.73 -0.47
N GLY A 328 6.02 10.85 -1.74
CA GLY A 328 7.37 10.52 -2.22
C GLY A 328 8.46 11.24 -1.43
N ASN A 329 9.50 10.48 -1.05
CA ASN A 329 10.66 10.98 -0.35
C ASN A 329 11.57 11.82 -1.28
N GLU A 330 12.63 12.41 -0.74
CA GLU A 330 13.58 13.20 -1.53
C GLU A 330 14.23 12.40 -2.65
N GLU A 331 14.66 11.16 -2.37
CA GLU A 331 15.22 10.24 -3.36
C GLU A 331 14.30 10.09 -4.57
N ARG A 332 13.01 9.82 -4.32
CA ARG A 332 12.00 9.68 -5.37
C ARG A 332 11.80 10.97 -6.17
N LEU A 333 11.80 12.13 -5.51
CA LEU A 333 11.69 13.41 -6.22
C LEU A 333 12.93 13.71 -7.08
N ARG A 334 14.12 13.37 -6.59
CA ARG A 334 15.37 13.50 -7.37
C ARG A 334 15.39 12.55 -8.56
N GLU A 335 14.91 11.32 -8.38
CA GLU A 335 14.77 10.35 -9.47
C GLU A 335 13.86 10.90 -10.58
N ILE A 336 12.68 11.41 -10.21
CA ILE A 336 11.73 12.02 -11.18
C ILE A 336 12.36 13.24 -11.85
N ALA A 337 12.98 14.15 -11.09
CA ALA A 337 13.64 15.33 -11.66
C ALA A 337 14.77 14.95 -12.63
N GLY A 338 15.54 13.90 -12.30
CA GLY A 338 16.58 13.33 -13.17
C GLY A 338 15.98 12.78 -14.47
N LYS A 339 14.91 11.99 -14.39
CA LYS A 339 14.18 11.46 -15.57
C LYS A 339 13.56 12.57 -16.43
N MET A 340 13.16 13.69 -15.82
CA MET A 340 12.72 14.90 -16.54
C MET A 340 13.86 15.71 -17.15
N GLY A 341 15.12 15.48 -16.73
CA GLY A 341 16.30 16.24 -17.17
C GLY A 341 16.44 17.60 -16.50
N ALA A 342 15.80 17.81 -15.34
CA ALA A 342 15.76 19.10 -14.64
C ALA A 342 16.85 19.20 -13.56
N PRO A 343 17.68 20.27 -13.55
CA PRO A 343 18.67 20.49 -12.51
C PRO A 343 17.97 20.87 -11.18
N VAL A 344 18.22 20.09 -10.13
CA VAL A 344 17.71 20.37 -8.78
C VAL A 344 18.60 21.40 -8.09
N ILE A 345 18.02 22.55 -7.72
CA ILE A 345 18.77 23.67 -7.11
C ILE A 345 18.52 23.84 -5.62
N GLY A 346 17.44 23.26 -5.10
CA GLY A 346 17.04 23.41 -3.70
C GLY A 346 16.04 22.35 -3.30
N VAL A 347 16.08 21.97 -2.02
CA VAL A 347 15.14 21.01 -1.43
C VAL A 347 14.60 21.59 -0.14
N GLU A 348 13.28 21.68 -0.06
CA GLU A 348 12.57 22.02 1.15
C GLU A 348 11.64 20.89 1.58
N TYR A 349 11.38 20.85 2.87
CA TYR A 349 10.50 19.88 3.48
C TYR A 349 9.20 20.57 3.92
N CYS A 350 8.08 19.88 3.73
CA CYS A 350 6.77 20.29 4.21
C CYS A 350 6.85 20.74 5.68
N LYS A 351 6.15 21.81 6.06
CA LYS A 351 6.14 22.28 7.45
C LYS A 351 5.73 21.24 8.50
N GLN A 352 4.91 20.26 8.11
CA GLN A 352 4.52 19.16 8.99
C GLN A 352 5.55 18.03 9.03
N ALA A 353 6.53 18.02 8.14
CA ALA A 353 7.51 16.95 8.06
C ALA A 353 8.55 17.10 9.18
N ILE A 354 8.61 16.11 10.07
CA ILE A 354 9.55 16.04 11.18
C ILE A 354 10.31 14.71 11.15
N GLN A 355 11.54 14.72 11.65
CA GLN A 355 12.37 13.52 11.72
C GLN A 355 11.98 12.68 12.94
N ALA A 356 11.67 11.41 12.72
CA ALA A 356 11.34 10.45 13.78
C ALA A 356 11.88 9.06 13.42
N ARG A 357 12.66 8.45 14.33
CA ARG A 357 13.24 7.10 14.16
C ARG A 357 13.97 6.92 12.82
N GLY A 358 14.75 7.92 12.42
CA GLY A 358 15.51 7.89 11.16
C GLY A 358 14.66 8.03 9.89
N LYS A 359 13.36 8.34 10.00
CA LYS A 359 12.46 8.55 8.86
C LYS A 359 11.68 9.86 8.99
N LEU A 360 11.26 10.39 7.85
CA LEU A 360 10.40 11.55 7.80
C LEU A 360 8.96 11.16 8.17
N SER A 361 8.36 11.86 9.12
CA SER A 361 6.99 11.63 9.61
C SER A 361 6.19 12.93 9.63
N CYS A 362 4.91 12.87 9.30
CA CYS A 362 4.06 14.07 9.27
C CYS A 362 3.47 14.34 10.66
N ALA A 363 3.68 15.51 11.25
CA ALA A 363 3.18 15.84 12.59
C ALA A 363 1.64 15.86 12.64
N ASN A 364 0.95 16.35 11.61
CA ASN A 364 -0.52 16.28 11.50
C ASN A 364 -0.97 15.87 10.09
N PRO A 365 -1.07 14.56 9.79
CA PRO A 365 -1.34 14.06 8.45
C PRO A 365 -2.67 14.57 7.89
N GLY A 366 -2.63 15.22 6.73
CA GLY A 366 -3.81 15.76 6.05
C GLY A 366 -4.33 17.11 6.57
N LYS A 367 -3.66 17.76 7.53
CA LYS A 367 -4.00 19.12 7.99
C LYS A 367 -2.80 20.04 7.82
N CYS A 368 -2.83 20.91 6.81
CA CYS A 368 -1.71 21.74 6.40
C CYS A 368 -1.67 23.10 7.14
N PRO A 369 -0.52 23.51 7.71
CA PRO A 369 -0.32 24.83 8.30
C PRO A 369 0.17 25.89 7.27
N GLY A 370 0.01 25.60 5.97
CA GLY A 370 0.46 26.42 4.84
C GLY A 370 1.91 26.20 4.42
N GLN A 371 2.17 26.15 3.11
CA GLN A 371 3.51 25.91 2.54
C GLN A 371 4.19 27.17 1.94
N SER A 372 3.61 28.36 2.09
CA SER A 372 4.08 29.57 1.42
C SER A 372 5.54 29.93 1.71
N GLN A 373 5.98 29.83 2.96
CA GLN A 373 7.38 30.09 3.34
C GLN A 373 8.37 29.16 2.62
N LYS A 374 8.01 27.89 2.45
CA LYS A 374 8.85 26.88 1.80
C LYS A 374 8.99 27.16 0.30
N VAL A 375 7.86 27.49 -0.34
CA VAL A 375 7.83 27.88 -1.76
C VAL A 375 8.63 29.16 -2.02
N LEU A 376 8.46 30.18 -1.18
CA LEU A 376 9.22 31.44 -1.30
C LEU A 376 10.72 31.23 -1.12
N LYS A 377 11.14 30.34 -0.22
CA LYS A 377 12.55 30.01 -0.01
C LYS A 377 13.16 29.37 -1.26
N LEU A 378 12.52 28.35 -1.83
CA LEU A 378 12.96 27.74 -3.09
C LEU A 378 13.04 28.76 -4.22
N LYS A 379 12.07 29.68 -4.32
CA LYS A 379 12.12 30.77 -5.32
C LYS A 379 13.32 31.68 -5.11
N LYS A 380 13.63 32.04 -3.86
CA LYS A 380 14.80 32.87 -3.51
C LYS A 380 16.13 32.16 -3.82
N GLU A 381 16.17 30.83 -3.69
CA GLU A 381 17.31 29.99 -4.08
C GLU A 381 17.49 29.88 -5.60
N GLY A 382 16.53 30.38 -6.38
CA GLY A 382 16.61 30.41 -7.85
C GLY A 382 15.78 29.35 -8.55
N ALA A 383 14.85 28.68 -7.85
CA ALA A 383 13.92 27.76 -8.49
C ALA A 383 13.01 28.51 -9.45
N GLU A 384 12.86 27.94 -10.64
CA GLU A 384 11.97 28.40 -11.69
C GLU A 384 10.69 27.56 -11.74
N VAL A 385 10.82 26.26 -11.43
CA VAL A 385 9.73 25.28 -11.35
C VAL A 385 9.77 24.52 -10.04
N LEU A 386 8.64 23.95 -9.64
CA LEU A 386 8.54 23.09 -8.45
C LEU A 386 8.18 21.66 -8.84
N LEU A 387 8.80 20.70 -8.18
CA LEU A 387 8.31 19.32 -8.09
C LEU A 387 7.99 19.01 -6.63
N MET A 388 6.74 18.64 -6.35
CA MET A 388 6.27 18.39 -4.99
C MET A 388 5.72 16.97 -4.81
N SER A 389 5.74 16.49 -3.57
CA SER A 389 5.07 15.23 -3.15
C SER A 389 3.99 15.46 -2.08
N ASN A 390 3.50 16.69 -1.97
CA ASN A 390 2.57 17.12 -0.94
C ASN A 390 1.22 16.39 -0.97
N CYS A 391 0.72 16.00 0.20
CA CYS A 391 -0.65 15.49 0.32
C CYS A 391 -1.70 16.52 -0.14
N THR A 392 -2.96 16.10 -0.30
CA THR A 392 -4.04 16.91 -0.91
C THR A 392 -4.12 18.33 -0.35
N ASP A 393 -4.22 18.48 0.97
CA ASP A 393 -4.35 19.80 1.59
C ASP A 393 -3.05 20.63 1.51
N CYS A 394 -1.89 19.98 1.65
CA CYS A 394 -0.62 20.67 1.45
C CYS A 394 -0.47 21.19 0.01
N SER A 395 -0.88 20.39 -0.98
CA SER A 395 -0.90 20.76 -2.40
C SER A 395 -1.81 21.97 -2.65
N ASN A 396 -3.00 22.02 -2.03
CA ASN A 396 -3.86 23.20 -2.11
C ASN A 396 -3.13 24.48 -1.68
N THR A 397 -2.39 24.44 -0.56
CA THR A 397 -1.64 25.60 -0.07
C THR A 397 -0.42 25.97 -0.91
N VAL A 398 0.20 25.02 -1.62
CA VAL A 398 1.25 25.33 -2.61
C VAL A 398 0.64 26.06 -3.80
N MET A 399 -0.54 25.61 -4.25
CA MET A 399 -1.25 26.20 -5.39
C MET A 399 -1.83 27.59 -5.13
N THR A 400 -1.90 28.07 -3.88
CA THR A 400 -2.29 29.46 -3.59
C THR A 400 -1.14 30.46 -3.79
N ILE A 401 0.12 29.99 -3.84
CA ILE A 401 1.32 30.84 -3.88
C ILE A 401 2.15 30.65 -5.15
N ALA A 402 2.42 29.41 -5.58
CA ALA A 402 3.32 29.14 -6.71
C ALA A 402 2.87 29.82 -8.02
N PRO A 403 1.57 29.85 -8.38
CA PRO A 403 1.10 30.58 -9.56
C PRO A 403 1.36 32.10 -9.47
N LYS A 404 1.23 32.70 -8.28
CA LYS A 404 1.50 34.14 -8.06
C LYS A 404 2.98 34.46 -8.27
N LEU A 405 3.87 33.51 -8.00
CA LEU A 405 5.31 33.60 -8.23
C LEU A 405 5.73 33.21 -9.66
N LYS A 406 4.76 32.91 -10.53
CA LYS A 406 4.98 32.39 -11.90
C LYS A 406 5.88 31.13 -11.89
N MET A 407 5.70 30.26 -10.90
CA MET A 407 6.39 28.98 -10.81
C MET A 407 5.43 27.85 -11.21
N PRO A 408 5.62 27.22 -12.38
CA PRO A 408 4.93 25.97 -12.72
C PRO A 408 5.18 24.90 -11.66
N VAL A 409 4.15 24.09 -11.40
CA VAL A 409 4.17 23.04 -10.38
C VAL A 409 3.92 21.69 -11.03
N TYR A 410 4.85 20.78 -10.81
CA TYR A 410 4.73 19.34 -11.04
C TYR A 410 4.51 18.63 -9.72
N HIS A 411 3.84 17.48 -9.78
CA HIS A 411 3.64 16.60 -8.63
C HIS A 411 4.13 15.19 -8.97
N CYS A 412 4.68 14.49 -7.99
CA CYS A 412 5.24 13.14 -8.19
C CYS A 412 4.23 12.12 -8.74
N THR A 413 2.93 12.40 -8.59
CA THR A 413 1.82 11.56 -9.05
C THR A 413 1.36 11.89 -10.47
N ASP A 414 1.84 12.98 -11.08
CA ASP A 414 1.26 13.50 -12.33
C ASP A 414 1.31 12.48 -13.47
N GLY A 415 2.44 11.81 -13.66
CA GLY A 415 2.62 10.83 -14.72
C GLY A 415 1.61 9.68 -14.63
N ALA A 416 1.41 9.17 -13.41
CA ALA A 416 0.45 8.10 -13.13
C ALA A 416 -1.01 8.59 -13.30
N LEU A 417 -1.36 9.74 -12.72
CA LEU A 417 -2.73 10.26 -12.77
C LEU A 417 -3.16 10.64 -14.19
N ARG A 418 -2.26 11.24 -14.98
CA ARG A 418 -2.54 11.54 -16.40
C ARG A 418 -2.77 10.26 -17.19
N ALA A 419 -1.94 9.24 -16.98
CA ALA A 419 -2.07 7.95 -17.66
C ALA A 419 -3.41 7.28 -17.34
N ALA A 420 -3.91 7.41 -16.11
CA ALA A 420 -5.20 6.89 -15.70
C ALA A 420 -6.40 7.81 -15.99
N GLY A 421 -6.21 8.93 -16.71
CA GLY A 421 -7.28 9.89 -16.99
C GLY A 421 -7.86 10.60 -15.75
N MET A 422 -7.10 10.66 -14.66
CA MET A 422 -7.55 11.20 -13.37
C MET A 422 -7.17 12.68 -13.18
N ARG A 423 -7.95 13.37 -12.35
CA ARG A 423 -7.65 14.75 -11.93
C ARG A 423 -6.33 14.82 -11.16
N LEU A 424 -5.50 15.78 -11.52
CA LEU A 424 -4.20 15.99 -10.88
C LEU A 424 -4.34 16.53 -9.45
N VAL A 425 -3.39 16.13 -8.59
CA VAL A 425 -3.25 16.69 -7.22
C VAL A 425 -2.69 18.10 -7.33
N ARG A 426 -3.61 19.08 -7.34
CA ARG A 426 -3.32 20.52 -7.40
C ARG A 426 -4.23 21.26 -6.43
N LYS A 427 -5.27 21.90 -6.96
CA LYS A 427 -6.37 22.50 -6.21
C LYS A 427 -7.55 21.53 -6.23
N LEU A 428 -7.68 20.74 -5.17
CA LEU A 428 -8.74 19.76 -4.99
C LEU A 428 -9.76 20.28 -3.98
N PRO A 429 -11.07 20.08 -4.21
CA PRO A 429 -12.08 20.38 -3.21
C PRO A 429 -11.79 19.52 -1.97
N LEU A 430 -11.80 20.14 -0.79
CA LEU A 430 -11.78 19.41 0.46
C LEU A 430 -13.24 19.13 0.81
N SER A 431 -13.59 17.85 1.01
CA SER A 431 -14.84 17.51 1.68
C SER A 431 -14.80 18.16 3.07
N LYS A 432 -15.79 19.01 3.35
CA LYS A 432 -15.90 19.68 4.65
C LYS A 432 -16.34 18.71 5.73
#